data_AF-A0A1F3N9U3-F1
#
_entry.id   AF-A0A1F3N9U3-F1
#
_cell.length_a   1.000
_cell.length_b   1.000
_cell.length_c   1.000
_cell.angle_alpha   90.00
_cell.angle_beta   90.00
_cell.angle_gamma   90.00
#
_symmetry.space_group_name_H-M   'P 1'
#
loop_
_entity.id
_entity.type
_entity.pdbx_description
1 polymer ?
#
loop_
_entity_poly.entity_id
_entity_poly.type
_entity_poly.pdbx_seq_one_letter_code
_entity_poly.pdbx_strand_id
1 'polypeptide(L)' 'MYEKRNFADLKQKFAEAKVETEQTLPQKYVVDSAVPAERKTYPKRSIIVIQSTLSAFVLGYILLLIISVIRKNEK' A
#
# COMPACT_ATOMS: atom_id res chain seq x y z
N MET A 1 20.38 45.81 38.67
CA MET A 1 20.84 44.41 38.93
C MET A 1 19.82 43.35 38.52
N TYR A 2 18.50 43.60 38.61
CA TYR A 2 17.48 42.63 38.19
C TYR A 2 17.30 42.45 36.68
N GLU A 3 17.33 43.53 35.90
CA GLU A 3 17.11 43.44 34.43
C GLU A 3 18.17 42.60 33.71
N LYS A 4 19.43 42.67 34.14
CA LYS A 4 20.52 41.89 33.55
C LYS A 4 20.33 40.38 33.73
N ARG A 5 19.70 39.96 34.83
CA ARG A 5 19.40 38.54 35.10
C ARG A 5 18.32 38.02 34.16
N ASN A 6 17.29 38.81 33.91
CA ASN A 6 16.22 38.45 32.99
C ASN A 6 16.74 38.30 31.57
N PHE A 7 17.62 39.21 31.14
CA PHE A 7 18.26 39.13 29.82
C PHE A 7 19.22 37.94 29.68
N ALA A 8 19.96 37.60 30.75
CA ALA A 8 20.83 36.43 30.76
C ALA A 8 20.02 35.12 30.68
N ASP A 9 18.93 35.02 31.46
CA ASP A 9 18.02 33.87 31.45
C ASP A 9 17.33 33.70 30.09
N LEU A 10 16.90 34.80 29.46
CA LEU A 10 16.32 34.76 28.12
C LEU A 10 17.31 34.28 27.07
N LYS A 11 18.57 34.74 27.13
CA LYS A 11 19.63 34.31 26.21
C LYS A 11 19.98 32.84 26.41
N GLN A 12 20.02 32.37 27.65
CA GLN A 12 20.29 30.98 27.97
C GLN A 12 19.19 30.06 27.41
N LYS A 13 17.92 30.37 27.67
CA LYS A 13 16.77 29.63 27.13
C LYS A 13 16.73 29.65 25.60
N PHE A 14 17.12 30.77 24.99
CA PHE A 14 17.23 30.87 23.54
C PHE A 14 18.35 29.99 22.97
N ALA A 15 19.51 29.93 23.65
CA ALA A 15 20.60 29.05 23.27
C ALA A 15 20.23 27.58 23.45
N GLU A 16 19.56 27.23 24.54
CA GLU A 16 19.05 25.87 24.81
C GLU A 16 18.03 25.44 23.75
N ALA A 17 17.03 26.27 23.45
CA ALA A 17 16.02 25.97 22.42
C ALA A 17 16.63 25.88 21.00
N LYS A 18 17.64 26.70 20.70
CA LYS A 18 18.39 26.61 19.43
C LYS A 18 19.18 25.30 19.36
N VAL A 19 19.84 24.93 20.44
CA VAL A 19 20.60 23.69 20.53
C VAL A 19 19.68 22.46 20.51
N GLU A 20 18.47 22.54 21.06
CA GLU A 20 17.46 21.48 21.01
C GLU A 20 16.79 21.34 19.63
N THR A 21 16.72 22.42 18.85
CA THR A 21 16.24 22.37 17.44
C THR A 21 17.33 21.92 16.47
N GLU A 22 18.60 22.28 16.71
CA GLU A 22 19.75 21.80 15.93
C GLU A 22 20.14 20.36 16.28
N GLN A 23 19.98 19.96 17.55
CA GLN A 23 20.06 18.57 17.95
C GLN A 23 18.78 17.87 17.51
N THR A 24 18.86 17.21 16.36
CA THR A 24 17.85 16.26 15.90
C THR A 24 17.73 15.14 16.94
N LEU A 25 16.89 15.32 17.95
CA LEU A 25 16.53 14.25 18.87
C LEU A 25 15.97 13.13 18.00
N PRO A 26 16.60 11.94 17.95
CA PRO A 26 16.19 10.88 17.06
C PRO A 26 14.88 10.29 17.60
N GLN A 27 13.77 10.98 17.39
CA GLN A 27 12.42 10.59 17.83
C GLN A 27 11.90 9.34 17.07
N LYS A 28 12.71 8.79 16.17
CA LYS A 28 12.43 7.55 15.47
C LYS A 28 13.68 6.68 15.47
N TYR A 29 13.82 5.87 16.52
CA TYR A 29 14.61 4.65 16.42
C TYR A 29 13.91 3.73 15.43
N VAL A 30 14.24 3.86 14.14
CA VAL A 30 13.88 2.88 13.13
C VAL A 30 14.72 1.64 13.45
N VAL A 31 14.21 0.78 14.33
CA VAL A 31 14.88 -0.48 14.71
C VAL A 31 14.91 -1.44 13.52
N ASP A 32 13.92 -1.34 12.62
CA ASP A 32 13.87 -2.06 11.36
C ASP A 32 13.23 -1.18 10.29
N SER A 33 13.90 -1.05 9.14
CA SER A 33 13.37 -0.33 7.98
C SER A 33 12.16 -1.07 7.44
N ALA A 34 11.09 -0.35 7.05
CA ALA A 34 9.93 -0.96 6.41
C ALA A 34 10.35 -1.67 5.11
N VAL A 35 10.60 -2.97 5.21
CA VAL A 35 10.95 -3.80 4.07
C VAL A 35 9.72 -3.89 3.15
N PRO A 36 9.90 -3.68 1.84
CA PRO A 36 8.80 -3.89 0.89
C PRO A 36 8.30 -5.32 1.06
N ALA A 37 6.98 -5.50 1.12
CA ALA A 37 6.37 -6.80 1.38
C ALA A 37 6.95 -7.87 0.43
N GLU A 38 7.62 -8.89 1.00
CA GLU A 38 8.29 -9.96 0.25
C GLU A 38 7.33 -10.75 -0.65
N ARG A 39 6.03 -10.70 -0.34
CA ARG A 39 5.00 -11.43 -1.09
C ARG A 39 4.13 -10.45 -1.83
N LYS A 40 4.09 -10.60 -3.16
CA LYS A 40 3.15 -9.87 -4.03
C LYS A 40 1.72 -10.10 -3.53
N THR A 41 1.12 -9.05 -2.96
CA THR A 41 -0.29 -8.99 -2.51
C THR A 41 -1.31 -9.12 -3.65
N TYR A 42 -0.86 -9.13 -4.90
CA TYR A 42 -1.75 -9.23 -6.05
C TYR A 42 -2.08 -10.69 -6.32
N PRO A 43 -3.37 -11.05 -6.49
CA PRO A 43 -3.75 -12.41 -6.84
C PRO A 43 -2.97 -12.84 -8.08
N LYS A 44 -2.48 -14.08 -8.07
CA LYS A 44 -1.70 -14.61 -9.19
C LYS A 44 -2.56 -14.51 -10.44
N ARG A 45 -2.15 -13.69 -11.41
CA ARG A 45 -2.87 -13.47 -12.69
C ARG A 45 -3.23 -14.79 -13.37
N SER A 46 -2.43 -15.84 -13.15
CA SER A 46 -2.71 -17.20 -13.62
C SER A 46 -4.02 -17.79 -13.12
N ILE A 47 -4.43 -17.55 -11.86
CA ILE A 47 -5.67 -18.10 -11.29
C ILE A 47 -6.88 -17.52 -12.02
N ILE A 48 -6.86 -16.21 -12.28
CA ILE A 48 -7.94 -15.51 -13.00
C ILE A 48 -8.00 -16.00 -14.47
N VAL A 49 -6.85 -16.18 -15.11
CA VAL A 49 -6.78 -16.66 -16.50
C VAL A 49 -7.27 -18.11 -16.62
N ILE A 50 -6.90 -18.99 -15.68
CA ILE A 50 -7.36 -20.39 -15.65
C ILE A 50 -8.87 -20.46 -15.47
N GLN A 51 -9.42 -19.68 -14.53
CA GLN A 51 -10.87 -19.66 -14.30
C GLN A 51 -11.65 -19.10 -15.51
N SER A 52 -11.12 -18.05 -16.15
CA SER A 52 -11.73 -17.43 -17.32
C SER A 52 -11.74 -18.37 -18.53
N THR A 53 -10.61 -19.02 -18.81
CA THR A 53 -10.49 -19.99 -19.91
C THR A 53 -11.38 -21.21 -19.72
N LEU A 54 -11.46 -21.75 -18.49
CA LEU A 54 -12.35 -22.86 -18.18
C LEU A 54 -13.83 -22.47 -18.35
N SER A 55 -14.22 -21.29 -17.86
CA SER A 55 -15.59 -20.78 -17.98
C SER A 55 -15.98 -20.54 -19.44
N ALA A 56 -15.10 -19.93 -20.23
CA ALA A 56 -15.35 -19.68 -21.65
C ALA A 56 -15.49 -20.97 -22.46
N PHE A 57 -14.68 -22.00 -22.14
CA PHE A 57 -14.77 -23.30 -22.80
C PHE A 57 -16.12 -24.00 -22.53
N VAL A 58 -16.54 -24.05 -21.27
CA VAL A 58 -17.83 -24.65 -20.89
C VAL A 58 -19.00 -23.89 -21.51
N LEU A 59 -18.99 -22.55 -21.44
CA LEU A 59 -20.04 -21.73 -22.05
C LEU A 59 -20.09 -21.89 -23.58
N GLY A 60 -18.94 -21.97 -24.25
CA GLY A 60 -18.86 -22.24 -25.68
C GLY A 60 -19.50 -23.57 -26.07
N TYR A 61 -19.26 -24.62 -25.28
CA TYR A 61 -19.89 -25.93 -25.49
C TYR A 61 -21.41 -25.90 -25.30
N ILE A 62 -21.88 -25.21 -24.25
CA ILE A 62 -23.32 -25.03 -23.99
C ILE A 62 -23.99 -24.27 -25.15
N LEU A 63 -23.37 -23.20 -25.64
CA LEU A 63 -23.87 -22.43 -26.79
C LEU A 63 -24.00 -23.30 -28.04
N LEU A 64 -23.00 -24.15 -28.31
CA LEU A 64 -23.02 -25.06 -29.45
C LEU A 64 -24.18 -26.07 -29.35
N LEU A 65 -24.43 -26.61 -28.16
CA LEU A 65 -25.60 -27.48 -27.93
C LEU A 65 -26.91 -26.74 -28.15
N ILE A 66 -27.06 -25.51 -27.65
CA ILE A 66 -28.28 -24.71 -27.83
C ILE A 66 -28.54 -24.47 -29.32
N ILE A 67 -27.51 -24.05 -30.07
CA ILE A 67 -27.61 -23.84 -31.52
C ILE A 67 -28.00 -25.15 -32.23
N SER A 68 -27.41 -26.28 -31.81
CA SER A 68 -27.75 -27.60 -32.36
C SER A 68 -29.21 -27.96 -32.12
N VAL A 69 -29.73 -27.71 -30.92
CA VAL A 69 -31.14 -27.97 -30.56
C VAL A 69 -32.10 -27.09 -31.34
N ILE A 70 -31.81 -25.78 -31.45
CA ILE A 70 -32.65 -24.84 -32.22
C ILE A 70 -32.70 -25.26 -33.69
N ARG A 71 -31.55 -25.55 -34.31
CA ARG A 71 -31.47 -26.01 -35.71
C ARG A 71 -32.16 -27.35 -35.94
N LYS A 72 -32.23 -28.22 -34.93
CA LYS A 72 -32.96 -29.49 -35.01
C LYS A 72 -34.47 -29.29 -34.95
N ASN A 73 -34.95 -28.33 -34.15
CA ASN A 73 -36.39 -28.03 -34.02
C ASN A 73 -36.96 -27.26 -35.22
N GLU A 74 -36.12 -26.61 -36.03
CA GLU A 74 -36.54 -25.86 -37.21
C GLU A 74 -36.66 -26.73 -38.48
N LYS A 75 -36.25 -28.01 -38.41
CA LYS A 75 -36.48 -29.06 -39.42
C LYS A 75 -37.59 -29.99 -38.99
#